data_AF-R6QFR6-F1
#
_entry.id   AF-R6QFR6-F1
#
_cell.length_a   1.000
_cell.length_b   1.000
_cell.length_c   1.000
_cell.angle_alpha   90.00
_cell.angle_beta   90.00
_cell.angle_gamma   90.00
#
_symmetry.space_group_name_H-M   'P 1'
#
loop_
_entity.id
_entity.type
_entity.pdbx_description
1 polymer ?
#
loop_
_entity_poly.entity_id
_entity_poly.type
_entity_poly.pdbx_seq_one_letter_code
_entity_poly.pdbx_strand_id
1 'polypeptide(L)'
;MNEVFIIGKIITEVKFNFILKSKHISVSRFKIMTVYDKQEINITAYDEMADYVYVNIKQGNFVMINGYLKNDGVVLKDIEKKII
;
A
#
# COMPACT_ATOMS: atom_id res chain seq x y z
N MET A 1 12.97 2.63 -16.14
CA MET A 1 12.65 1.59 -15.15
C MET A 1 12.03 2.31 -13.95
N ASN A 2 10.75 2.06 -13.64
CA ASN A 2 10.04 2.68 -12.51
C ASN A 2 9.40 1.55 -11.68
N GLU A 3 10.15 1.06 -10.72
CA GLU A 3 9.79 -0.05 -9.86
C GLU A 3 10.47 0.14 -8.51
N VAL A 4 9.75 -0.19 -7.43
CA VAL A 4 10.20 0.04 -6.06
C VAL A 4 9.87 -1.18 -5.21
N PHE A 5 10.83 -1.57 -4.37
CA PHE A 5 10.67 -2.59 -3.35
C PHE A 5 10.88 -1.97 -1.99
N ILE A 6 9.91 -2.11 -1.09
CA ILE A 6 9.94 -1.48 0.23
C ILE A 6 9.59 -2.50 1.29
N ILE A 7 10.32 -2.47 2.41
CA ILE A 7 9.94 -3.20 3.62
C ILE A 7 9.63 -2.20 4.73
N GLY A 8 8.50 -2.38 5.40
CA GLY A 8 8.05 -1.42 6.40
C GLY A 8 6.88 -1.91 7.24
N LYS A 9 6.60 -1.14 8.29
CA LYS A 9 5.46 -1.36 9.18
C LYS A 9 4.32 -0.44 8.79
N ILE A 10 3.09 -0.96 8.77
CA ILE A 10 1.91 -0.15 8.52
C ILE A 10 1.60 0.69 9.75
N ILE A 11 1.52 2.00 9.57
CA ILE A 11 1.35 2.96 10.66
C ILE A 11 -0.06 3.56 10.74
N THR A 12 -0.86 3.43 9.69
CA THR A 12 -2.27 3.89 9.67
C THR A 12 -3.23 2.74 9.39
N GLU A 13 -4.50 2.90 9.76
CA GLU A 13 -5.56 2.03 9.25
C GLU A 13 -5.67 2.12 7.72
N VAL A 14 -6.08 1.02 7.09
CA VAL A 14 -6.31 0.96 5.63
C VAL A 14 -7.67 1.58 5.33
N LYS A 15 -7.67 2.70 4.60
CA LYS A 15 -8.91 3.37 4.16
C LYS A 15 -9.31 2.85 2.80
N PHE A 16 -10.53 2.33 2.68
CA PHE A 16 -11.11 1.83 1.43
C PHE A 16 -12.21 2.76 0.92
N ASN A 17 -12.18 3.09 -0.37
CA ASN A 17 -13.13 3.98 -1.03
C ASN A 17 -13.45 3.47 -2.43
N PHE A 18 -14.67 3.77 -2.91
CA PHE A 18 -15.05 3.57 -4.32
C PHE A 18 -14.77 4.82 -5.14
N ILE A 19 -14.31 4.65 -6.38
CA ILE A 19 -14.10 5.74 -7.33
C ILE A 19 -15.23 5.71 -8.37
N LEU A 20 -16.04 6.76 -8.40
CA LEU A 20 -17.10 6.91 -9.41
C LEU A 20 -16.49 7.44 -10.72
N LYS A 21 -16.93 6.89 -11.87
CA LYS A 21 -16.53 7.32 -13.23
C LYS A 21 -15.01 7.30 -13.50
N SER A 22 -14.32 6.25 -13.06
CA SER A 22 -12.89 6.05 -13.31
C SER A 22 -12.64 4.70 -13.97
N LYS A 23 -11.44 4.53 -14.54
CA LYS A 23 -10.94 3.22 -15.00
C LYS A 23 -10.84 2.20 -13.86
N HIS A 24 -10.60 2.68 -12.64
CA HIS A 24 -10.54 1.88 -11.42
C HIS A 24 -11.82 2.07 -10.61
N ILE A 25 -12.32 1.00 -10.00
CA ILE A 25 -13.61 0.98 -9.28
C ILE A 25 -13.39 1.18 -7.78
N SER A 26 -12.32 0.60 -7.23
CA SER A 26 -11.98 0.67 -5.80
C SER A 26 -10.56 1.18 -5.57
N VAL A 27 -10.34 1.80 -4.42
CA VAL A 27 -9.03 2.29 -3.98
C VAL A 27 -8.84 2.11 -2.48
N SER A 28 -7.67 1.60 -2.10
CA SER A 28 -7.21 1.56 -0.72
C SER A 28 -5.99 2.43 -0.52
N ARG A 29 -6.00 3.22 0.55
CA ARG A 29 -4.87 4.09 0.93
C ARG A 29 -4.45 3.84 2.37
N PHE A 30 -3.14 3.72 2.55
CA PHE A 30 -2.52 3.57 3.86
C PHE A 30 -1.09 4.10 3.81
N LYS A 31 -0.48 4.26 4.98
CA LYS A 31 0.92 4.63 5.12
C LYS A 31 1.73 3.49 5.72
N ILE A 32 2.96 3.36 5.23
CA ILE A 32 3.99 2.55 5.87
C ILE A 32 5.12 3.44 6.38
N MET A 33 5.81 2.95 7.39
CA MET A 33 7.08 3.47 7.86
C MET A 33 8.17 2.46 7.53
N THR A 34 9.21 2.90 6.83
CA THR A 34 10.37 2.06 6.52
C THR A 34 11.14 1.67 7.78
N VAL A 35 11.84 0.54 7.74
CA VAL A 35 12.46 -0.04 8.94
C VAL A 35 13.67 0.75 9.43
N TYR A 36 14.55 1.20 8.52
CA TYR A 36 15.83 1.80 8.88
C TYR A 36 15.76 3.32 9.08
N ASP A 37 15.27 4.03 8.06
CA ASP A 37 15.23 5.49 7.96
C ASP A 37 13.92 6.09 8.49
N LYS A 38 12.95 5.25 8.86
CA LYS A 38 11.65 5.66 9.42
C LYS A 38 10.88 6.65 8.52
N GLN A 39 11.10 6.58 7.21
CA GLN A 39 10.41 7.41 6.24
C GLN A 39 8.95 6.95 6.14
N GLU A 40 8.02 7.91 6.19
CA GLU A 40 6.61 7.65 5.90
C GLU A 40 6.37 7.64 4.39
N ILE A 41 5.76 6.56 3.89
CA ILE A 41 5.45 6.41 2.47
C ILE A 41 3.96 6.14 2.30
N ASN A 42 3.33 6.92 1.41
CA ASN A 42 1.92 6.74 1.02
C ASN A 42 1.81 5.60 0.03
N ILE A 43 0.96 4.62 0.33
CA ILE A 43 0.66 3.48 -0.54
C ILE A 43 -0.77 3.59 -1.05
N THR A 44 -0.95 3.36 -2.35
CA THR A 44 -2.25 3.29 -3.01
C THR A 44 -2.40 1.96 -3.73
N ALA A 45 -3.46 1.22 -3.43
CA ALA A 45 -3.87 0.02 -4.16
C ALA A 45 -5.19 0.28 -4.88
N TYR A 46 -5.38 -0.36 -6.04
CA TYR A 46 -6.58 -0.21 -6.85
C TYR A 46 -7.24 -1.57 -7.11
N ASP A 47 -8.54 -1.55 -7.37
CA ASP A 47 -9.35 -2.71 -7.79
C ASP A 47 -9.18 -3.92 -6.86
N GLU A 48 -8.95 -5.11 -7.40
CA GLU A 48 -8.78 -6.36 -6.63
C GLU A 48 -7.72 -6.23 -5.54
N MET A 49 -6.65 -5.48 -5.82
CA MET A 49 -5.60 -5.27 -4.84
C MET A 49 -6.09 -4.39 -3.70
N ALA A 50 -6.93 -3.38 -3.95
CA ALA A 50 -7.57 -2.59 -2.90
C ALA A 50 -8.40 -3.46 -1.95
N ASP A 51 -9.23 -4.35 -2.51
CA ASP A 51 -10.03 -5.28 -1.73
C ASP A 51 -9.15 -6.20 -0.88
N TYR A 52 -8.06 -6.73 -1.47
CA TYR A 52 -7.11 -7.58 -0.79
C TYR A 52 -6.45 -6.89 0.41
N VAL A 53 -5.88 -5.68 0.24
CA VAL A 53 -5.23 -4.97 1.36
C VAL A 53 -6.24 -4.63 2.44
N TYR A 54 -7.45 -4.22 2.08
CA TYR A 54 -8.46 -3.86 3.07
C TYR A 54 -8.86 -5.04 3.97
N VAL A 55 -8.97 -6.25 3.43
CA VAL A 55 -9.35 -7.45 4.19
C VAL A 55 -8.18 -8.00 5.01
N ASN A 56 -6.99 -8.11 4.40
CA ASN A 56 -5.90 -8.93 4.94
C ASN A 56 -4.87 -8.15 5.76
N ILE A 57 -4.79 -6.85 5.54
CA ILE A 57 -3.68 -6.03 6.03
C ILE A 57 -4.19 -5.03 7.07
N LYS A 58 -3.51 -4.98 8.22
CA LYS A 58 -3.91 -4.15 9.35
C LYS A 58 -2.77 -3.26 9.85
N GLN A 59 -3.13 -2.19 10.55
CA GLN A 59 -2.17 -1.35 11.24
C GLN A 59 -1.27 -2.21 12.15
N GLY A 60 0.02 -1.93 12.12
CA GLY A 60 1.04 -2.64 12.87
C GLY A 60 1.63 -3.86 12.16
N ASN A 61 1.07 -4.33 11.06
CA ASN A 61 1.66 -5.42 10.27
C ASN A 61 2.95 -4.95 9.58
N PHE A 62 3.95 -5.83 9.55
CA PHE A 62 5.11 -5.67 8.69
C PHE A 62 4.81 -6.24 7.30
N VAL A 63 5.17 -5.49 6.27
CA VAL A 63 4.89 -5.84 4.88
C VAL A 63 6.09 -5.59 4.00
N MET A 64 6.22 -6.41 2.97
CA MET A 64 7.07 -6.18 1.81
C MET A 64 6.18 -5.76 0.65
N ILE A 65 6.51 -4.66 0.01
CA ILE A 65 5.74 -4.03 -1.05
C ILE A 65 6.56 -4.04 -2.33
N ASN A 66 5.94 -4.47 -3.42
CA ASN A 66 6.39 -4.19 -4.79
C ASN A 66 5.40 -3.20 -5.43
N GLY A 67 5.93 -2.14 -6.04
CA GLY A 67 5.11 -1.14 -6.70
C GLY A 67 5.89 -0.26 -7.66
N TYR A 68 5.31 0.88 -8.00
CA TYR A 68 5.96 1.91 -8.80
C TYR A 68 5.63 3.30 -8.25
N LEU A 69 6.51 4.26 -8.46
CA LEU A 69 6.29 5.64 -8.03
C LEU A 69 5.28 6.31 -8.95
N LYS A 70 4.28 6.96 -8.36
CA LYS A 70 3.32 7.81 -9.07
C LYS A 70 2.91 8.96 -8.17
N ASN A 71 3.12 10.19 -8.62
CA ASN A 71 2.96 11.39 -7.80
C ASN A 71 3.81 11.28 -6.51
N ASP A 72 3.23 11.60 -5.35
CA ASP A 72 3.91 11.63 -4.04
C ASP A 72 3.78 10.30 -3.26
N GLY A 73 3.75 9.17 -3.96
CA GLY A 73 3.58 7.87 -3.33
C GLY A 73 3.85 6.68 -4.25
N VAL A 74 3.55 5.49 -3.72
CA VAL A 74 3.74 4.21 -4.39
C VAL A 74 2.39 3.61 -4.74
N VAL A 75 2.22 3.21 -6.00
CA VAL A 75 1.09 2.37 -6.42
C VAL A 75 1.50 0.92 -6.30
N LEU A 76 0.68 0.16 -5.59
CA LEU A 76 0.91 -1.23 -5.24
C LEU A 76 0.72 -2.13 -6.47
N LYS A 77 1.71 -2.98 -6.75
CA LYS A 77 1.58 -4.12 -7.67
C LYS A 77 1.37 -5.41 -6.90
N ASP A 78 2.12 -5.60 -5.82
CA ASP A 78 2.06 -6.79 -4.99
C ASP A 78 2.46 -6.47 -3.55
N ILE A 79 1.96 -7.25 -2.60
CA ILE A 79 2.22 -7.07 -1.17
C ILE A 79 2.24 -8.41 -0.44
N GLU A 80 3.27 -8.60 0.38
CA GLU A 80 3.39 -9.76 1.26
C GLU A 80 3.44 -9.32 2.72
N LYS A 81 2.57 -9.91 3.53
CA LYS A 81 2.65 -9.77 4.99
C LYS A 81 3.80 -10.63 5.52
N LYS A 82 4.65 -10.04 6.36
CA LYS A 82 5.72 -10.76 7.06
C LYS A 82 5.39 -10.86 8.54
N ILE A 83 5.67 -12.04 9.11
CA ILE A 83 5.68 -12.27 10.55
C ILE A 83 7.15 -12.13 10.94
N ILE A 84 7.48 -11.08 11.67
CA ILE A 84 8.83 -10.79 12.18
C ILE A 84 8.77 -10.86 13.70
#